data_AF-A0A7I4YTK5-F1
#
_entry.id   AF-A0A7I4YTK5-F1
#
_cell.length_a   1.000
_cell.length_b   1.000
_cell.length_c   1.000
_cell.angle_alpha   90.00
_cell.angle_beta   90.00
_cell.angle_gamma   90.00
#
_symmetry.space_group_name_H-M   'P 1'
#
loop_
_entity.id
_entity.type
_entity.pdbx_description
1 polymer ?
#
loop_
_entity_poly.entity_id
_entity_poly.type
_entity_poly.pdbx_seq_one_letter_code
_entity_poly.pdbx_strand_id
1 'polypeptide(L)'
;MTYRISALILAIAVITISAAKSEFKADSLAIARSCCPHRAVSCCAETIEKRLPLNCSLPLENLVSASNCIQTTMYGINSMKGIQIEDIECCQVFSDDFTDNSADCLNTCKRTLRTPSLRLVDKLHSIRNCRPDNKNYQCFRQCLSFLRSRNNSTKKFPYLAVCNLADRLSPNVLYIGPEVKD
;
A
#
# COMPACT_ATOMS: atom_id res chain seq x y z
N MET A 1 -55.44 3.03 9.01
CA MET A 1 -54.37 2.83 10.00
C MET A 1 -53.11 3.51 9.49
N THR A 2 -52.79 4.68 10.04
CA THR A 2 -51.66 5.52 9.65
C THR A 2 -50.40 5.14 10.43
N TYR A 3 -49.35 4.72 9.72
CA TYR A 3 -48.04 4.40 10.29
C TYR A 3 -47.35 5.68 10.80
N ARG A 4 -47.25 5.83 12.12
CA ARG A 4 -46.31 6.77 12.77
C ARG A 4 -45.06 5.98 13.16
N ILE A 5 -44.12 5.81 12.22
CA ILE A 5 -42.78 5.36 12.56
C ILE A 5 -42.03 6.56 13.12
N SER A 6 -41.80 6.51 14.43
CA SER A 6 -41.20 7.53 15.27
C SER A 6 -39.86 8.04 14.73
N ALA A 7 -39.75 9.36 14.57
CA ALA A 7 -38.53 10.11 14.27
C ALA A 7 -37.37 9.90 15.27
N LEU A 8 -37.60 9.18 16.38
CA LEU A 8 -36.59 8.87 17.41
C LEU A 8 -35.53 7.85 16.96
N ILE A 9 -35.83 6.97 15.99
CA ILE A 9 -34.86 5.97 15.54
C ILE A 9 -33.76 6.61 14.65
N LEU A 10 -34.07 7.72 13.97
CA LEU A 10 -33.08 8.42 13.13
C LEU A 10 -32.04 9.22 13.94
N ALA A 11 -32.39 9.69 15.14
CA ALA A 11 -31.50 10.53 15.95
C ALA A 11 -30.38 9.71 16.64
N ILE A 12 -30.64 8.44 16.98
CA ILE A 12 -29.66 7.59 17.70
C ILE A 12 -28.53 7.11 16.77
N ALA A 13 -28.78 6.97 15.47
CA ALA A 13 -27.75 6.58 14.49
C ALA A 13 -26.73 7.71 14.19
N VAL A 14 -27.08 8.98 14.41
CA VAL A 14 -26.21 10.13 14.10
C VAL A 14 -25.18 10.39 15.21
N ILE A 15 -25.49 10.01 16.46
CA ILE A 15 -24.61 10.25 17.61
C ILE A 15 -23.44 9.24 17.66
N THR A 16 -23.67 7.98 17.27
CA THR A 16 -22.63 6.93 17.32
C THR A 16 -21.51 7.12 16.31
N ILE A 17 -21.82 7.67 15.12
CA ILE A 17 -20.82 7.93 14.06
C ILE A 17 -19.83 9.02 14.49
N SER A 18 -20.29 9.98 15.29
CA SER A 18 -19.46 11.13 15.72
C SER A 18 -18.42 10.73 16.77
N ALA A 19 -18.75 9.81 17.68
CA ALA A 19 -17.83 9.32 18.70
C ALA A 19 -16.66 8.52 18.09
N ALA A 20 -16.95 7.57 17.20
CA ALA A 20 -15.93 6.74 16.55
C ALA A 20 -14.91 7.55 15.73
N LYS A 21 -15.36 8.64 15.09
CA LYS A 21 -14.47 9.54 14.34
C LYS A 21 -13.55 10.34 15.28
N SER A 22 -14.05 10.75 16.45
CA SER A 22 -13.26 11.50 17.43
C SER A 22 -12.16 10.64 18.07
N GLU A 23 -12.47 9.37 18.38
CA GLU A 23 -11.51 8.40 18.93
C GLU A 23 -10.40 8.10 17.94
N PHE A 24 -10.74 7.81 16.67
CA PHE A 24 -9.74 7.53 15.65
C PHE A 24 -8.80 8.72 15.36
N LYS A 25 -9.31 9.95 15.46
CA LYS A 25 -8.51 11.17 15.31
C LYS A 25 -7.55 11.38 16.50
N ALA A 26 -8.03 11.13 17.72
CA ALA A 26 -7.18 11.18 18.91
C ALA A 26 -6.04 10.15 18.86
N ASP A 27 -6.35 8.92 18.41
CA ASP A 27 -5.38 7.85 18.21
C ASP A 27 -4.35 8.20 17.13
N SER A 28 -4.80 8.78 16.01
CA SER A 28 -3.91 9.19 14.90
C SER A 28 -2.88 10.22 15.33
N LEU A 29 -3.27 11.20 16.16
CA LEU A 29 -2.35 12.21 16.69
C LEU A 29 -1.37 11.62 17.70
N ALA A 30 -1.83 10.70 18.56
CA ALA A 30 -0.96 10.02 19.52
C ALA A 30 0.13 9.19 18.81
N ILE A 31 -0.26 8.39 17.80
CA ILE A 31 0.67 7.61 16.97
C ILE A 31 1.63 8.54 16.21
N ALA A 32 1.13 9.63 15.64
CA ALA A 32 1.99 10.59 14.93
C ALA A 32 3.03 11.24 15.86
N ARG A 33 2.68 11.57 17.10
CA ARG A 33 3.62 12.12 18.09
C ARG A 33 4.72 11.15 18.47
N SER A 34 4.42 9.85 18.55
CA SER A 34 5.41 8.82 18.88
C SER A 34 6.30 8.45 17.70
N CYS A 35 5.79 8.53 16.47
CA CYS A 35 6.47 7.98 15.28
C CYS A 35 7.07 9.02 14.33
N CYS A 36 6.61 10.26 14.35
CA CYS A 36 7.06 11.29 13.43
C CYS A 36 7.89 12.37 14.11
N PRO A 37 8.85 12.99 13.40
CA PRO A 37 9.53 14.19 13.88
C PRO A 37 8.53 15.28 14.24
N HIS A 38 8.82 16.07 15.29
CA HIS A 38 7.91 17.09 15.82
C HIS A 38 7.30 18.00 14.74
N ARG A 39 8.11 18.45 13.77
CA ARG A 39 7.69 19.30 12.65
C ARG A 39 6.67 18.66 11.69
N ALA A 40 6.56 17.33 11.68
CA ALA A 40 5.72 16.58 10.75
C ALA A 40 4.49 15.92 11.42
N VAL A 41 4.34 16.06 12.75
CA VAL A 41 3.28 15.39 13.52
C VAL A 41 1.89 15.66 12.95
N SER A 42 1.56 16.91 12.64
CA SER A 42 0.23 17.25 12.08
C SER A 42 -0.03 16.56 10.74
N CYS A 43 0.95 16.58 9.83
CA CYS A 43 0.83 15.92 8.53
C CYS A 43 0.74 14.40 8.67
N CYS A 44 1.53 13.79 9.56
CA CYS A 44 1.45 12.37 9.84
C CYS A 44 0.09 11.97 10.41
N ALA A 45 -0.44 12.73 11.37
CA ALA A 45 -1.75 12.46 11.96
C ALA A 45 -2.85 12.50 10.90
N GLU A 46 -2.85 13.51 10.03
CA GLU A 46 -3.80 13.61 8.92
C GLU A 46 -3.65 12.45 7.93
N THR A 47 -2.41 12.08 7.60
CA THR A 47 -2.12 10.96 6.70
C THR A 47 -2.64 9.64 7.27
N ILE A 48 -2.42 9.39 8.57
CA ILE A 48 -2.91 8.22 9.28
C ILE A 48 -4.44 8.20 9.26
N GLU A 49 -5.07 9.31 9.66
CA GLU A 49 -6.52 9.47 9.74
C GLU A 49 -7.20 9.23 8.38
N LYS A 50 -6.64 9.79 7.32
CA LYS A 50 -7.21 9.70 5.96
C LYS A 50 -6.73 8.49 5.17
N ARG A 51 -5.87 7.63 5.75
CA ARG A 51 -5.24 6.48 5.07
C ARG A 51 -4.56 6.86 3.74
N LEU A 52 -3.78 7.93 3.78
CA LEU A 52 -3.06 8.46 2.63
C LEU A 52 -1.59 7.98 2.61
N PRO A 53 -0.93 8.04 1.45
CA PRO A 53 0.52 7.83 1.39
C PRO A 53 1.25 8.88 2.24
N LEU A 54 2.23 8.43 3.03
CA LEU A 54 3.05 9.31 3.84
C LEU A 54 3.91 10.19 2.94
N ASN A 55 3.60 11.49 2.93
CA ASN A 55 4.31 12.49 2.15
C ASN A 55 4.39 13.81 2.91
N CYS A 56 5.11 13.80 4.04
CA CYS A 56 5.25 14.95 4.93
C CYS A 56 6.58 15.70 4.73
N SER A 57 7.11 15.71 3.49
CA SER A 57 8.43 16.27 3.14
C SER A 57 9.55 15.76 4.05
N LEU A 58 9.45 14.49 4.46
CA LEU A 58 10.45 13.83 5.28
C LEU A 58 11.64 13.39 4.41
N PRO A 59 12.89 13.54 4.88
CA PRO A 59 14.02 12.83 4.31
C PRO A 59 13.74 11.33 4.26
N LEU A 60 14.32 10.61 3.28
CA LEU A 60 14.04 9.19 3.04
C LEU A 60 14.15 8.33 4.31
N GLU A 61 15.22 8.51 5.10
CA GLU A 61 15.43 7.78 6.35
C GLU A 61 14.28 8.01 7.35
N ASN A 62 13.90 9.27 7.57
CA ASN A 62 12.78 9.62 8.45
C ASN A 62 11.44 9.13 7.92
N LEU A 63 11.25 9.12 6.59
CA LEU A 63 10.05 8.60 5.96
C LEU A 63 9.90 7.09 6.23
N VAL A 64 10.99 6.34 6.07
CA VAL A 64 11.04 4.90 6.32
C VAL A 64 10.79 4.61 7.80
N SER A 65 11.55 5.24 8.70
CA SER A 65 11.39 5.05 10.14
C SER A 65 9.98 5.40 10.63
N ALA A 66 9.41 6.52 10.15
CA ALA A 66 8.04 6.91 10.50
C ALA A 66 7.01 5.90 9.97
N SER A 67 7.13 5.47 8.72
CA SER A 67 6.24 4.47 8.12
C SER A 67 6.25 3.15 8.90
N ASN A 68 7.45 2.66 9.24
CA ASN A 68 7.63 1.41 9.97
C ASN A 68 7.12 1.50 11.41
N CYS A 69 7.37 2.62 12.09
CA CYS A 69 6.83 2.88 13.41
C CYS A 69 5.29 2.90 13.38
N ILE A 70 4.68 3.70 12.49
CA ILE A 70 3.21 3.79 12.39
C ILE A 70 2.60 2.41 12.15
N GLN A 71 3.11 1.66 11.17
CA GLN A 71 2.58 0.33 10.84
C GLN A 71 2.72 -0.65 12.01
N THR A 72 3.85 -0.61 12.72
CA THR A 72 4.10 -1.46 13.91
C THR A 72 3.21 -1.07 15.08
N THR A 73 3.02 0.22 15.35
CA THR A 73 2.14 0.71 16.41
C THR A 73 0.68 0.33 16.16
N MET A 74 0.21 0.40 14.90
CA MET A 74 -1.18 0.09 14.56
C MET A 74 -1.48 -1.40 14.49
N TYR A 75 -0.54 -2.23 14.02
CA TYR A 75 -0.80 -3.63 13.66
C TYR A 75 0.19 -4.63 14.26
N GLY A 76 1.11 -4.18 15.10
CA GLY A 76 2.14 -5.00 15.73
C GLY A 76 3.29 -5.36 14.79
N ILE A 77 4.37 -5.90 15.38
CA ILE A 77 5.63 -6.21 14.66
C ILE A 77 5.45 -7.24 13.54
N ASN A 78 4.46 -8.15 13.67
CA ASN A 78 4.19 -9.16 12.65
C ASN A 78 3.67 -8.56 11.35
N SER A 79 3.10 -7.35 11.36
CA SER A 79 2.66 -6.66 10.14
C SER A 79 3.83 -6.34 9.21
N MET A 80 5.03 -6.14 9.75
CA MET A 80 6.27 -5.90 9.00
C MET A 80 6.76 -7.17 8.27
N LYS A 81 6.31 -8.35 8.69
CA LYS A 81 6.63 -9.63 8.05
C LYS A 81 5.81 -9.90 6.78
N GLY A 82 4.93 -9.01 6.36
CA GLY A 82 4.26 -9.16 5.06
C GLY A 82 4.84 -8.26 3.98
N ILE A 83 4.80 -6.95 4.24
CA ILE A 83 5.13 -5.91 3.27
C ILE A 83 5.52 -4.62 4.01
N GLN A 84 6.54 -3.92 3.51
CA GLN A 84 7.10 -2.69 4.10
C GLN A 84 7.27 -1.61 3.02
N ILE A 85 7.58 -0.37 3.43
CA ILE A 85 7.75 0.74 2.47
C ILE A 85 9.00 0.54 1.59
N GLU A 86 10.00 -0.17 2.11
CA GLU A 86 11.26 -0.52 1.46
C GLU A 86 11.05 -1.52 0.31
N ASP A 87 9.96 -2.30 0.35
CA ASP A 87 9.58 -3.24 -0.70
C ASP A 87 9.10 -2.52 -1.99
N ILE A 88 9.17 -1.19 -2.04
CA ILE A 88 8.77 -0.38 -3.20
C ILE A 88 9.55 -0.73 -4.47
N GLU A 89 10.74 -1.31 -4.34
CA GLU A 89 11.49 -1.83 -5.49
C GLU A 89 10.74 -2.96 -6.21
N CYS A 90 9.90 -3.74 -5.52
CA CYS A 90 9.09 -4.78 -6.12
C CYS A 90 7.92 -4.25 -6.96
N CYS A 91 7.53 -2.97 -6.80
CA CYS A 91 6.53 -2.37 -7.67
C CYS A 91 7.02 -2.25 -9.13
N GLN A 92 8.33 -2.37 -9.38
CA GLN A 92 8.89 -2.35 -10.74
C GLN A 92 8.32 -3.45 -11.64
N VAL A 93 7.79 -4.55 -11.09
CA VAL A 93 7.10 -5.57 -11.90
C VAL A 93 5.94 -4.99 -12.73
N PHE A 94 5.29 -3.95 -12.23
CA PHE A 94 4.18 -3.26 -12.90
C PHE A 94 4.65 -2.09 -13.79
N SER A 95 5.97 -1.86 -13.91
CA SER A 95 6.50 -0.92 -14.91
C SER A 95 6.39 -1.53 -16.31
N ASP A 96 6.40 -0.69 -17.36
CA ASP A 96 6.34 -1.05 -18.78
C ASP A 96 5.41 -2.24 -19.06
N ASP A 97 4.22 -2.16 -18.48
CA ASP A 97 3.15 -3.11 -18.69
C ASP A 97 2.22 -2.53 -19.75
N PHE A 98 2.31 -3.06 -20.97
CA PHE A 98 1.57 -2.55 -22.12
C PHE A 98 0.08 -2.87 -22.05
N THR A 99 -0.36 -3.61 -21.04
CA THR A 99 -1.77 -3.87 -20.74
C THR A 99 -2.32 -2.95 -19.65
N ASP A 100 -1.48 -2.09 -19.05
CA ASP A 100 -1.82 -1.06 -18.05
C ASP A 100 -1.48 0.35 -18.57
N ASN A 101 -2.31 0.85 -19.49
CA ASN A 101 -2.06 2.12 -20.20
C ASN A 101 -1.92 3.35 -19.28
N SER A 102 -2.53 3.31 -18.08
CA SER A 102 -2.50 4.38 -17.07
C SER A 102 -1.44 4.15 -15.98
N ALA A 103 -0.69 3.04 -16.05
CA ALA A 103 0.19 2.59 -14.98
C ALA A 103 -0.53 2.51 -13.62
N ASP A 104 -1.82 2.15 -13.63
CA ASP A 104 -2.69 2.09 -12.45
C ASP A 104 -2.14 1.12 -11.41
N CYS A 105 -1.61 -0.02 -11.83
CA CYS A 105 -1.02 -1.01 -10.93
C CYS A 105 0.31 -0.53 -10.32
N LEU A 106 1.15 0.13 -11.11
CA LEU A 106 2.39 0.72 -10.59
C LEU A 106 2.09 1.82 -9.56
N ASN A 107 1.15 2.71 -9.88
CA ASN A 107 0.75 3.81 -9.01
C ASN A 107 0.05 3.29 -7.75
N THR A 108 -0.84 2.31 -7.88
CA THR A 108 -1.50 1.63 -6.76
C THR A 108 -0.47 0.98 -5.85
N CYS A 109 0.48 0.21 -6.40
CA CYS A 109 1.54 -0.42 -5.61
C CYS A 109 2.35 0.61 -4.81
N LYS A 110 2.87 1.65 -5.47
CA LYS A 110 3.67 2.69 -4.79
C LYS A 110 2.89 3.43 -3.71
N ARG A 111 1.63 3.80 -3.99
CA ARG A 111 0.77 4.50 -3.02
C ARG A 111 0.47 3.61 -1.82
N THR A 112 0.03 2.39 -2.06
CA THR A 112 -0.34 1.42 -1.03
C THR A 112 0.82 1.07 -0.11
N LEU A 113 2.02 0.90 -0.65
CA LEU A 113 3.23 0.67 0.15
C LEU A 113 3.59 1.86 1.04
N ARG A 114 3.38 3.08 0.54
CA ARG A 114 3.64 4.33 1.26
C ARG A 114 2.53 4.69 2.25
N THR A 115 1.42 3.96 2.33
CA THR A 115 0.35 4.20 3.31
C THR A 115 0.53 3.27 4.52
N PRO A 116 1.17 3.73 5.61
CA PRO A 116 1.44 2.86 6.77
C PRO A 116 0.19 2.48 7.57
N SER A 117 -0.90 3.24 7.45
CA SER A 117 -2.19 2.99 8.11
C SER A 117 -3.12 2.05 7.32
N LEU A 118 -2.60 1.33 6.32
CA LEU A 118 -3.31 0.20 5.70
C LEU A 118 -2.81 -1.12 6.29
N ARG A 119 -3.75 -2.03 6.58
CA ARG A 119 -3.42 -3.39 7.03
C ARG A 119 -2.75 -4.16 5.90
N LEU A 120 -1.93 -5.14 6.26
CA LEU A 120 -1.27 -6.03 5.30
C LEU A 120 -2.26 -6.64 4.28
N VAL A 121 -3.40 -7.15 4.75
CA VAL A 121 -4.41 -7.77 3.88
C VAL A 121 -4.96 -6.75 2.89
N ASP A 122 -5.27 -5.54 3.34
CA ASP A 122 -5.79 -4.46 2.48
C ASP A 122 -4.74 -4.03 1.45
N LYS A 123 -3.47 -3.94 1.86
CA LYS A 123 -2.36 -3.62 0.96
C LYS A 123 -2.25 -4.65 -0.17
N LEU A 124 -2.21 -5.93 0.18
CA LEU A 124 -2.09 -7.00 -0.79
C LEU A 124 -3.33 -7.11 -1.68
N HIS A 125 -4.52 -6.92 -1.12
CA HIS A 125 -5.77 -6.90 -1.88
C HIS A 125 -5.79 -5.76 -2.91
N SER A 126 -5.42 -4.55 -2.49
CA SER A 126 -5.34 -3.37 -3.37
C SER A 126 -4.36 -3.59 -4.52
N ILE A 127 -3.18 -4.15 -4.25
CA ILE A 127 -2.17 -4.43 -5.30
C ILE A 127 -2.62 -5.55 -6.22
N ARG A 128 -3.22 -6.62 -5.69
CA ARG A 128 -3.73 -7.73 -6.50
C ARG A 128 -4.82 -7.27 -7.46
N ASN A 129 -5.72 -6.40 -6.98
CA ASN A 129 -6.93 -6.00 -7.70
C ASN A 129 -6.82 -4.63 -8.36
N CYS A 130 -5.60 -4.11 -8.58
CA CYS A 130 -5.39 -2.84 -9.27
C CYS A 130 -5.91 -2.86 -10.72
N ARG A 131 -6.08 -4.05 -11.30
CA ARG A 131 -6.78 -4.27 -12.58
C ARG A 131 -7.41 -5.66 -12.63
N PRO A 132 -8.34 -5.92 -13.57
CA PRO A 132 -8.79 -7.27 -13.87
C PRO A 132 -7.62 -8.16 -14.32
N ASP A 133 -7.57 -9.40 -13.82
CA ASP A 133 -6.55 -10.40 -14.17
C ASP A 133 -5.09 -9.89 -14.08
N ASN A 134 -4.70 -9.36 -12.92
CA ASN A 134 -3.34 -8.91 -12.67
C ASN A 134 -2.33 -10.07 -12.57
N LYS A 135 -1.88 -10.58 -13.72
CA LYS A 135 -0.89 -11.66 -13.84
C LYS A 135 0.45 -11.33 -13.17
N ASN A 136 0.83 -10.05 -13.16
CA ASN A 136 2.07 -9.56 -12.55
C ASN A 136 2.08 -9.62 -11.01
N TYR A 137 0.93 -9.84 -10.37
CA TYR A 137 0.87 -10.00 -8.91
C TYR A 137 1.68 -11.20 -8.41
N GLN A 138 1.77 -12.29 -9.16
CA GLN A 138 2.56 -13.44 -8.72
C GLN A 138 4.07 -13.13 -8.72
N CYS A 139 4.55 -12.44 -9.75
CA CYS A 139 5.93 -11.97 -9.79
C CYS A 139 6.21 -10.93 -8.68
N PHE A 140 5.27 -10.04 -8.38
CA PHE A 140 5.36 -9.15 -7.21
C PHE A 140 5.62 -9.94 -5.91
N ARG A 141 4.87 -11.03 -5.68
CA ARG A 141 5.04 -11.89 -4.49
C ARG A 141 6.38 -12.62 -4.47
N GLN A 142 6.88 -13.05 -5.64
CA GLN A 142 8.21 -13.66 -5.75
C GLN A 142 9.32 -12.66 -5.44
N CYS A 143 9.18 -11.41 -5.89
CA CYS A 143 10.11 -10.34 -5.54
C CYS A 143 10.15 -10.12 -4.01
N LEU A 144 9.00 -10.01 -3.34
CA LEU A 144 8.95 -9.88 -1.88
C LEU A 144 9.66 -11.03 -1.16
N SER A 145 9.45 -12.27 -1.63
CA SER A 145 10.11 -13.46 -1.08
C SER A 145 11.63 -13.43 -1.29
N PHE A 146 12.08 -12.97 -2.45
CA PHE A 146 13.49 -12.78 -2.75
C PHE A 146 14.14 -11.70 -1.85
N LEU A 147 13.48 -10.56 -1.65
CA LEU A 147 14.01 -9.50 -0.78
C LEU A 147 14.20 -9.96 0.66
N ARG A 148 13.40 -10.92 1.12
CA ARG A 148 13.49 -11.51 2.46
C ARG A 148 14.56 -12.58 2.60
N SER A 149 14.85 -13.29 1.51
CA SER A 149 15.83 -14.39 1.49
C SER A 149 17.21 -13.94 1.01
N ARG A 150 17.35 -12.72 0.47
CA ARG A 150 18.66 -12.22 0.02
C ARG A 150 19.58 -11.97 1.21
N ASN A 151 20.79 -12.50 1.13
CA ASN A 151 21.86 -12.24 2.10
C ASN A 151 22.62 -10.95 1.81
N ASN A 152 22.38 -10.32 0.64
CA ASN A 152 23.05 -9.11 0.21
C ASN A 152 22.01 -8.12 -0.34
N SER A 153 21.93 -6.93 0.27
CA SER A 153 20.99 -5.87 -0.09
C SER A 153 21.26 -5.25 -1.47
N THR A 154 22.46 -5.42 -2.04
CA THR A 154 22.78 -4.92 -3.38
C THR A 154 22.31 -5.85 -4.50
N LYS A 155 21.97 -7.11 -4.17
CA LYS A 155 21.47 -8.07 -5.15
C LYS A 155 20.06 -7.68 -5.56
N LYS A 156 19.89 -7.39 -6.86
CA LYS A 156 18.59 -7.06 -7.46
C LYS A 156 17.81 -8.33 -7.81
N PHE A 157 16.49 -8.23 -7.76
CA PHE A 157 15.61 -9.29 -8.21
C PHE A 157 15.71 -9.46 -9.74
N PRO A 158 15.94 -10.68 -10.25
CA PRO A 158 16.16 -10.90 -11.68
C PRO A 158 14.84 -11.01 -12.44
N TYR A 159 14.15 -9.86 -12.64
CA TYR A 159 12.82 -9.78 -13.24
C TYR A 159 12.67 -10.60 -14.54
N LEU A 160 13.60 -10.43 -15.50
CA LEU A 160 13.53 -11.11 -16.81
C LEU A 160 13.71 -12.63 -16.73
N ALA A 161 14.32 -13.15 -15.66
CA ALA A 161 14.57 -14.59 -15.51
C ALA A 161 13.45 -15.30 -14.75
N VAL A 162 12.69 -14.56 -13.93
CA VAL A 162 11.71 -15.14 -13.00
C VAL A 162 10.27 -14.82 -13.41
N CYS A 163 10.05 -13.68 -14.05
CA CYS A 163 8.72 -13.18 -14.37
C CYS A 163 8.44 -13.36 -15.86
N ASN A 164 7.26 -13.89 -16.17
CA ASN A 164 6.88 -14.10 -17.56
C ASN A 164 6.65 -12.75 -18.22
N LEU A 165 7.48 -12.42 -19.21
CA LEU A 165 7.34 -11.18 -19.95
C LEU A 165 6.06 -11.15 -20.80
N ALA A 166 5.57 -12.31 -21.27
CA ALA A 166 4.34 -12.42 -22.04
C ALA A 166 3.14 -11.81 -21.30
N ASP A 167 3.14 -11.86 -19.96
CA ASP A 167 2.08 -11.30 -19.12
C ASP A 167 1.98 -9.77 -19.16
N ARG A 168 2.98 -9.09 -19.75
CA ARG A 168 3.06 -7.63 -19.88
C ARG A 168 2.89 -7.14 -21.31
N LEU A 169 2.87 -8.03 -22.29
CA LEU A 169 2.80 -7.68 -23.71
C LEU A 169 1.34 -7.63 -24.16
N SER A 170 0.96 -6.53 -24.81
CA SER A 170 -0.30 -6.44 -25.53
C SER A 170 -0.17 -7.13 -26.90
N PRO A 171 -1.28 -7.66 -27.47
CA PRO A 171 -1.27 -8.17 -28.84
C PRO A 171 -0.68 -7.13 -29.81
N ASN A 172 0.12 -7.59 -30.77
CA ASN A 172 0.76 -6.77 -31.81
C ASN A 172 1.82 -5.75 -31.32
N VAL A 173 2.35 -5.90 -30.10
CA VAL A 173 3.51 -5.11 -29.66
C VAL A 173 4.80 -5.81 -30.08
N LEU A 174 5.66 -5.10 -30.83
CA LEU A 174 7.01 -5.55 -31.13
C LEU A 174 7.87 -5.40 -29.88
N TYR A 175 8.23 -6.53 -29.28
CA TYR A 175 9.21 -6.59 -28.21
C TYR A 175 10.62 -6.85 -28.79
N ILE A 176 11.60 -6.05 -28.38
CA ILE A 176 13.01 -6.23 -28.73
C ILE A 176 13.77 -6.63 -27.46
N GLY A 177 14.09 -7.92 -27.33
CA GLY A 177 14.86 -8.47 -26.21
C GLY A 177 14.93 -10.00 -26.25
N PRO A 178 15.31 -10.68 -25.14
CA PRO A 178 15.44 -12.13 -25.10
C PRO A 178 14.15 -12.86 -25.48
N GLU A 179 14.27 -14.04 -26.08
CA GLU A 179 13.12 -14.86 -26.48
C GLU A 179 12.14 -15.07 -25.32
N VAL A 180 10.85 -14.82 -25.59
CA VAL A 180 9.76 -15.01 -24.63
C VAL A 180 9.35 -16.47 -24.71
N LYS A 181 9.39 -17.17 -23.57
CA LYS A 181 8.91 -18.55 -23.48
C LYS A 181 7.41 -18.54 -23.29
N ASP A 182 6.69 -19.31 -24.10
CA ASP A 182 5.25 -19.54 -23.98
C ASP A 182 4.87 -20.21 -22.65
#